data_AF-A0A1S1MVU8-F1
#
_entry.id   AF-A0A1S1MVU8-F1
#
_cell.length_a   1.000
_cell.length_b   1.000
_cell.length_c   1.000
_cell.angle_alpha   90.00
_cell.angle_beta   90.00
_cell.angle_gamma   90.00
#
_symmetry.space_group_name_H-M   'P 1'
#
loop_
_entity.id
_entity.type
_entity.pdbx_description
1 polymer ?
#
loop_
_entity_poly.entity_id
_entity_poly.type
_entity_poly.pdbx_seq_one_letter_code
_entity_poly.pdbx_strand_id
1 'polypeptide(L)'
;MKKVLLASLLTCGVFSLPSSANNDDGVLKYSYSYVYLKCQSDSCNGAVTRWYPMKVYYKQLGGIPPHNEVRVYWNKNVPADIAAGRDIAHTLGDYCPDGSRMTAKWFIGSNFKPTSAIATDCSGQEHMYSVHEFHF
;
A
#
# COMPACT_ATOMS: atom_id res chain seq x y z
N MET A 1 -16.49 1.87 70.41
CA MET A 1 -16.89 1.49 69.04
C MET A 1 -16.42 2.54 68.05
N LYS A 2 -15.41 2.23 67.24
CA LYS A 2 -15.03 2.99 66.04
C LYS A 2 -14.59 1.97 64.99
N LYS A 3 -15.37 1.86 63.92
CA LYS A 3 -15.06 1.06 62.73
C LYS A 3 -14.12 1.89 61.86
N VAL A 4 -13.01 1.31 61.42
CA VAL A 4 -12.33 1.73 60.18
C VAL A 4 -11.78 0.47 59.51
N LEU A 5 -12.56 -0.05 58.56
CA LEU A 5 -12.08 -0.91 57.48
C LEU A 5 -11.47 0.01 56.44
N LEU A 6 -10.26 -0.31 55.95
CA LEU A 6 -9.81 0.15 54.63
C LEU A 6 -8.93 -0.96 54.04
N ALA A 7 -9.59 -1.70 53.14
CA ALA A 7 -9.04 -2.79 52.38
C ALA A 7 -8.07 -2.27 51.30
N SER A 8 -7.07 -3.10 51.06
CA SER A 8 -5.97 -2.99 50.13
C SER A 8 -6.43 -2.73 48.69
N LEU A 9 -6.01 -1.61 48.11
CA LEU A 9 -6.08 -1.38 46.67
C LEU A 9 -4.94 -2.16 45.99
N LEU A 10 -5.28 -3.34 45.44
CA LEU A 10 -4.49 -3.99 44.41
C LEU A 10 -4.57 -3.15 43.13
N THR A 11 -3.54 -2.37 42.86
CA THR A 11 -3.29 -1.79 41.54
C THR A 11 -2.73 -2.89 40.63
N CYS A 12 -3.63 -3.65 40.00
CA CYS A 12 -3.30 -4.39 38.78
C CYS A 12 -2.91 -3.37 37.71
N GLY A 13 -1.62 -3.30 37.42
CA GLY A 13 -1.09 -2.58 36.27
C GLY A 13 -1.69 -3.15 34.99
N VAL A 14 -2.69 -2.45 34.46
CA VAL A 14 -3.20 -2.71 33.12
C VAL A 14 -2.11 -2.24 32.17
N PHE A 15 -1.40 -3.18 31.54
CA PHE A 15 -0.59 -2.87 30.37
C PHE A 15 -1.51 -2.21 29.34
N SER A 16 -1.41 -0.89 29.23
CA SER A 16 -1.98 -0.15 28.11
C SER A 16 -1.19 -0.58 26.88
N LEU A 17 -1.69 -1.60 26.17
CA LEU A 17 -1.39 -1.76 24.76
C LEU A 17 -1.68 -0.41 24.11
N PRO A 18 -0.72 0.23 23.40
CA PRO A 18 -1.10 1.37 22.58
C PRO A 18 -2.19 0.85 21.64
N SER A 19 -3.37 1.45 21.72
CA SER A 19 -4.41 1.25 20.73
C SER A 19 -3.77 1.54 19.38
N SER A 20 -3.46 0.47 18.65
CA SER A 20 -3.09 0.54 17.25
C SER A 20 -4.10 1.49 16.62
N ALA A 21 -3.63 2.65 16.16
CA ALA A 21 -4.44 3.46 15.28
C ALA A 21 -4.99 2.50 14.23
N ASN A 22 -6.33 2.42 14.12
CA ASN A 22 -6.99 1.68 13.06
C ASN A 22 -6.51 2.33 11.76
N ASN A 23 -5.39 1.85 11.25
CA ASN A 23 -4.90 2.22 9.96
C ASN A 23 -5.74 1.37 9.03
N ASP A 24 -6.78 1.96 8.44
CA ASP A 24 -7.68 1.28 7.51
C ASP A 24 -6.91 0.63 6.34
N ASP A 25 -5.66 1.07 6.13
CA ASP A 25 -4.70 0.57 5.16
C ASP A 25 -3.95 -0.69 5.57
N GLY A 26 -4.03 -1.09 6.84
CA GLY A 26 -3.29 -2.21 7.39
C GLY A 26 -1.88 -1.84 7.87
N VAL A 27 -0.96 -2.79 7.80
CA VAL A 27 0.41 -2.65 8.35
C VAL A 27 1.37 -2.18 7.26
N LEU A 28 2.11 -1.10 7.49
CA LEU A 28 3.18 -0.65 6.59
C LEU A 28 4.27 -1.74 6.52
N LYS A 29 4.57 -2.21 5.30
CA LYS A 29 5.57 -3.27 5.08
C LYS A 29 6.79 -2.78 4.32
N TYR A 30 6.62 -1.79 3.47
CA TYR A 30 7.71 -1.21 2.70
C TYR A 30 7.48 0.31 2.55
N SER A 31 8.56 1.06 2.67
CA SER A 31 8.58 2.51 2.47
C SER A 31 9.93 2.94 1.93
N TYR A 32 9.94 3.70 0.84
CA TYR A 32 11.17 4.24 0.26
C TYR A 32 10.90 5.63 -0.34
N SER A 33 11.82 6.57 -0.13
CA SER A 33 11.60 7.98 -0.46
C SER A 33 11.80 8.32 -1.94
N TYR A 34 12.62 7.55 -2.65
CA TYR A 34 13.05 7.86 -4.02
C TYR A 34 12.82 6.67 -4.95
N VAL A 35 11.57 6.44 -5.32
CA VAL A 35 11.19 5.40 -6.29
C VAL A 35 10.85 6.02 -7.63
N TYR A 36 11.44 5.50 -8.70
CA TYR A 36 11.12 5.85 -10.07
C TYR A 36 10.76 4.62 -10.89
N LEU A 37 9.99 4.82 -11.95
CA LEU A 37 9.61 3.79 -12.89
C LEU A 37 10.37 3.97 -14.20
N LYS A 38 10.92 2.88 -14.73
CA LYS A 38 11.45 2.82 -16.08
C LYS A 38 10.51 2.03 -16.96
N CYS A 39 10.01 2.66 -18.01
CA CYS A 39 9.09 2.04 -18.94
C CYS A 39 9.81 0.99 -19.81
N GLN A 40 9.16 -0.16 -19.99
CA GLN A 40 9.67 -1.32 -20.72
C GLN A 40 8.89 -1.60 -22.00
N SER A 41 7.72 -0.99 -22.17
CA SER A 41 6.95 -1.08 -23.41
C SER A 41 7.58 -0.26 -24.54
N ASP A 42 7.39 -0.69 -25.79
CA ASP A 42 7.87 0.07 -26.96
C ASP A 42 7.20 1.44 -27.09
N SER A 43 5.97 1.57 -26.58
CA SER A 43 5.14 2.78 -26.62
C SER A 43 5.76 4.02 -25.95
N CYS A 44 6.74 3.83 -25.08
CA CYS A 44 7.31 4.87 -24.23
C CYS A 44 8.84 4.99 -24.36
N ASN A 45 9.46 4.21 -25.26
CA ASN A 45 10.88 4.30 -25.62
C ASN A 45 11.84 4.43 -24.42
N GLY A 46 11.65 3.61 -23.38
CA GLY A 46 12.53 3.60 -22.19
C GLY A 46 12.41 4.82 -21.27
N ALA A 47 11.36 5.63 -21.41
CA ALA A 47 11.13 6.80 -20.57
C ALA A 47 11.15 6.47 -19.07
N VAL A 48 11.68 7.41 -18.29
CA VAL A 48 11.82 7.30 -16.84
C VAL A 48 10.94 8.35 -16.17
N THR A 49 10.19 7.95 -15.15
CA THR A 49 9.35 8.88 -14.38
C THR A 49 10.19 9.70 -13.42
N ARG A 50 9.61 10.76 -12.86
CA ARG A 50 10.18 11.43 -11.69
C ARG A 50 10.20 10.49 -10.48
N TRP A 51 11.02 10.86 -9.49
CA TRP A 51 11.10 10.16 -8.22
C TRP A 51 9.97 10.61 -7.29
N TYR A 52 9.31 9.63 -6.68
CA TYR A 52 8.27 9.84 -5.67
C TYR A 52 8.47 8.88 -4.50
N PRO A 53 8.03 9.27 -3.29
CA PRO A 53 7.97 8.33 -2.18
C PRO A 53 6.95 7.24 -2.48
N MET A 54 7.29 6.01 -2.13
CA MET A 54 6.44 4.84 -2.23
C MET A 54 6.17 4.28 -0.83
N LYS A 55 4.92 3.91 -0.58
CA LYS A 55 4.52 3.16 0.62
C LYS A 55 3.69 1.95 0.21
N VAL A 56 3.95 0.81 0.84
CA VAL A 56 3.21 -0.43 0.62
C VAL A 56 2.71 -0.95 1.95
N TYR A 57 1.41 -1.11 2.05
CA TYR A 57 0.73 -1.66 3.21
C TYR A 57 0.21 -3.05 2.90
N TYR A 58 0.10 -3.86 3.94
CA TYR A 58 -0.52 -5.18 3.90
C TYR A 58 -1.71 -5.20 4.84
N LYS A 59 -2.89 -5.43 4.27
CA LYS A 59 -4.16 -5.50 4.98
C LYS A 59 -4.67 -6.93 4.92
N GLN A 60 -4.94 -7.50 6.10
CA GLN A 60 -5.63 -8.78 6.19
C GLN A 60 -7.14 -8.52 6.24
N LEU A 61 -7.89 -9.24 5.41
CA LEU A 61 -9.32 -9.09 5.23
C LEU A 61 -10.05 -10.34 5.74
N GLY A 62 -11.16 -10.14 6.42
CA GLY A 62 -12.12 -11.21 6.70
C GLY A 62 -13.03 -11.45 5.49
N GLY A 63 -13.56 -12.66 5.33
CA GLY A 63 -14.55 -12.97 4.28
C GLY A 63 -13.98 -13.75 3.10
N ILE A 64 -14.29 -13.34 1.87
CA ILE A 64 -14.01 -14.13 0.65
C ILE A 64 -12.50 -14.08 0.31
N PRO A 65 -11.85 -15.22 -0.02
CA PRO A 65 -10.47 -15.23 -0.48
C PRO A 65 -10.25 -14.39 -1.75
N PRO A 66 -9.07 -13.78 -1.94
CA PRO A 66 -7.92 -13.81 -1.04
C PRO A 66 -8.13 -12.93 0.19
N HIS A 67 -7.80 -13.46 1.37
CA HIS A 67 -7.99 -12.80 2.68
C HIS A 67 -6.98 -11.68 2.94
N ASN A 68 -6.43 -11.09 1.90
CA ASN A 68 -5.37 -10.12 1.98
C ASN A 68 -5.30 -9.23 0.75
N GLU A 69 -4.95 -7.99 1.02
CA GLU A 69 -4.79 -6.93 0.06
C GLU A 69 -3.44 -6.26 0.30
N VAL A 70 -2.65 -6.11 -0.76
CA VAL A 70 -1.50 -5.21 -0.76
C VAL A 70 -1.94 -3.87 -1.32
N ARG A 71 -1.64 -2.80 -0.58
CA ARG A 71 -2.07 -1.43 -0.88
C ARG A 71 -0.84 -0.59 -1.20
N VAL A 72 -0.70 -0.18 -2.45
CA VAL A 72 0.44 0.61 -2.93
C VAL A 72 0.03 2.07 -3.07
N TYR A 73 0.85 2.96 -2.50
CA TYR A 73 0.79 4.39 -2.70
C TYR A 73 2.07 4.84 -3.41
N TRP A 74 1.91 5.48 -4.57
CA TRP A 74 3.05 6.06 -5.30
C TRP A 74 2.57 7.18 -6.22
N ASN A 75 3.19 8.36 -6.10
CA ASN A 75 2.73 9.57 -6.79
C ASN A 75 1.23 9.84 -6.53
N LYS A 76 0.41 9.86 -7.58
CA LYS A 76 -1.05 10.04 -7.48
C LYS A 76 -1.83 8.72 -7.43
N ASN A 77 -1.13 7.58 -7.52
CA ASN A 77 -1.78 6.29 -7.46
C ASN A 77 -2.18 5.98 -6.01
N VAL A 78 -3.45 5.61 -5.85
CA VAL A 78 -4.05 5.18 -4.59
C VAL A 78 -4.58 3.75 -4.71
N PRO A 79 -4.66 2.97 -3.62
CA PRO A 79 -5.21 1.61 -3.65
C PRO A 79 -6.61 1.57 -4.27
N ALA A 80 -6.89 0.50 -5.03
CA ALA A 80 -8.17 0.29 -5.69
C ALA A 80 -9.18 -0.50 -4.83
N ASP A 81 -8.81 -0.87 -3.59
CA ASP A 81 -9.63 -1.70 -2.68
C ASP A 81 -9.97 -3.09 -3.25
N ILE A 82 -9.02 -3.68 -3.97
CA ILE A 82 -9.15 -5.00 -4.60
C ILE A 82 -8.22 -5.99 -3.90
N ALA A 83 -8.80 -6.97 -3.20
CA ALA A 83 -8.07 -8.07 -2.61
C ALA A 83 -7.53 -9.01 -3.69
N ALA A 84 -6.22 -9.06 -3.85
CA ALA A 84 -5.54 -9.87 -4.88
C ALA A 84 -4.39 -10.73 -4.33
N GLY A 85 -4.32 -10.92 -3.01
CA GLY A 85 -3.26 -11.69 -2.38
C GLY A 85 -2.07 -10.82 -1.95
N ARG A 86 -0.96 -11.51 -1.63
CA ARG A 86 0.27 -10.88 -1.11
C ARG A 86 1.23 -10.39 -2.22
N ASP A 87 1.05 -10.87 -3.44
CA ASP A 87 2.00 -10.64 -4.54
C ASP A 87 1.49 -9.64 -5.58
N ILE A 88 0.24 -9.17 -5.44
CA ILE A 88 -0.42 -8.27 -6.40
C ILE A 88 -1.11 -7.14 -5.64
N ALA A 89 -0.94 -5.91 -6.13
CA ALA A 89 -1.72 -4.75 -5.69
C ALA A 89 -2.35 -4.06 -6.88
N HIS A 90 -3.55 -3.50 -6.68
CA HIS A 90 -4.25 -2.71 -7.68
C HIS A 90 -4.35 -1.26 -7.21
N THR A 91 -4.11 -0.32 -8.12
CA THR A 91 -4.22 1.11 -7.84
C THR A 91 -5.00 1.83 -8.91
N LEU A 92 -5.63 2.93 -8.52
CA LEU A 92 -6.27 3.89 -9.40
C LEU A 92 -5.38 5.14 -9.51
N GLY A 93 -5.14 5.59 -10.73
CA GLY A 93 -4.38 6.79 -11.05
C GLY A 93 -5.28 8.02 -11.24
N ASP A 94 -4.81 8.93 -12.09
CA ASP A 94 -5.55 10.14 -12.48
C ASP A 94 -6.83 9.82 -13.26
N TYR A 95 -7.74 10.80 -13.28
CA TYR A 95 -8.96 10.75 -14.07
C TYR A 95 -8.68 10.98 -15.56
N CYS A 96 -9.41 10.25 -16.38
CA CYS A 96 -9.45 10.37 -17.82
C CYS A 96 -10.51 11.39 -18.27
N PRO A 97 -10.42 11.94 -19.49
CA PRO A 97 -11.37 12.93 -19.99
C PRO A 97 -12.83 12.43 -20.04
N ASP A 98 -13.04 11.13 -20.10
CA ASP A 98 -14.35 10.47 -20.10
C ASP A 98 -14.91 10.22 -18.69
N GLY A 99 -14.17 10.62 -17.63
CA GLY A 99 -14.54 10.41 -16.23
C GLY A 99 -14.10 9.06 -15.65
N SER A 100 -13.53 8.15 -16.46
CA SER A 100 -12.89 6.93 -15.96
C SER A 100 -11.56 7.27 -15.26
N ARG A 101 -10.87 6.27 -14.71
CA ARG A 101 -9.55 6.44 -14.10
C ARG A 101 -8.55 5.52 -14.76
N MET A 102 -7.33 6.02 -14.93
CA MET A 102 -6.19 5.14 -15.21
C MET A 102 -6.06 4.10 -14.11
N THR A 103 -5.58 2.91 -14.44
CA THR A 103 -5.38 1.84 -13.45
C THR A 103 -3.96 1.33 -13.51
N ALA A 104 -3.50 0.70 -12.43
CA ALA A 104 -2.25 -0.05 -12.48
C ALA A 104 -2.33 -1.30 -11.61
N LYS A 105 -1.73 -2.36 -12.12
CA LYS A 105 -1.47 -3.61 -11.41
C LYS A 105 0.02 -3.66 -11.07
N TRP A 106 0.33 -3.77 -9.80
CA TRP A 106 1.69 -3.84 -9.27
C TRP A 106 2.04 -5.28 -8.90
N PHE A 107 3.25 -5.68 -9.20
CA PHE A 107 3.81 -6.96 -8.80
C PHE A 107 4.73 -6.75 -7.60
N ILE A 108 4.50 -7.52 -6.55
CA ILE A 108 5.11 -7.34 -5.25
C ILE A 108 6.10 -8.48 -5.03
N GLY A 109 7.37 -8.14 -4.87
CA GLY A 109 8.45 -9.09 -4.65
C GLY A 109 8.62 -9.51 -3.17
N SER A 110 9.80 -10.02 -2.85
CA SER A 110 10.21 -10.29 -1.47
C SER A 110 10.12 -9.03 -0.61
N ASN A 111 9.77 -9.18 0.67
CA ASN A 111 9.69 -8.07 1.64
C ASN A 111 8.76 -6.92 1.23
N PHE A 112 7.71 -7.20 0.44
CA PHE A 112 6.73 -6.22 -0.01
C PHE A 112 7.30 -5.10 -0.90
N LYS A 113 8.49 -5.30 -1.48
CA LYS A 113 9.09 -4.37 -2.42
C LYS A 113 8.44 -4.53 -3.81
N PRO A 114 7.82 -3.50 -4.40
CA PRO A 114 7.31 -3.59 -5.76
C PRO A 114 8.44 -3.76 -6.77
N THR A 115 8.24 -4.63 -7.76
CA THR A 115 9.26 -4.99 -8.76
C THR A 115 8.90 -4.47 -10.15
N SER A 116 7.63 -4.56 -10.51
CA SER A 116 7.09 -4.08 -11.78
C SER A 116 5.64 -3.60 -11.63
N ALA A 117 5.17 -2.87 -12.62
CA ALA A 117 3.78 -2.46 -12.74
C ALA A 117 3.32 -2.52 -14.19
N ILE A 118 2.05 -2.87 -14.40
CA ILE A 118 1.35 -2.67 -15.67
C ILE A 118 0.34 -1.57 -15.43
N ALA A 119 0.50 -0.44 -16.11
CA ALA A 119 -0.44 0.68 -16.05
C ALA A 119 -1.30 0.69 -17.31
N THR A 120 -2.61 0.88 -17.15
CA THR A 120 -3.55 1.05 -18.25
C THR A 120 -3.91 2.53 -18.33
N ASP A 121 -3.67 3.12 -19.50
CA ASP A 121 -3.96 4.53 -19.77
C ASP A 121 -5.43 4.78 -20.12
N CYS A 122 -5.77 6.04 -20.39
CA CYS A 122 -7.12 6.46 -20.74
C CYS A 122 -7.62 5.93 -22.10
N SER A 123 -6.70 5.44 -22.94
CA SER A 123 -7.04 4.79 -24.21
C SER A 123 -7.24 3.28 -24.04
N GLY A 124 -7.09 2.76 -22.82
CA GLY A 124 -7.08 1.32 -22.54
C GLY A 124 -5.76 0.64 -22.92
N GLN A 125 -4.72 1.39 -23.26
CA GLN A 125 -3.42 0.84 -23.61
C GLN A 125 -2.63 0.46 -22.35
N GLU A 126 -2.07 -0.74 -22.34
CA GLU A 126 -1.20 -1.20 -21.26
C GLU A 126 0.26 -0.82 -21.50
N HIS A 127 0.91 -0.40 -20.42
CA HIS A 127 2.31 -0.03 -20.38
C HIS A 127 3.00 -0.74 -19.22
N MET A 128 4.05 -1.50 -19.52
CA MET A 128 4.83 -2.20 -18.53
C MET A 128 5.98 -1.33 -18.02
N TYR A 129 6.15 -1.29 -16.71
CA TYR A 129 7.19 -0.55 -16.01
C TYR A 129 7.96 -1.47 -15.08
N SER A 130 9.26 -1.23 -14.99
CA SER A 130 10.13 -1.75 -13.92
C SER A 130 10.27 -0.70 -12.81
N VAL A 131 10.23 -1.14 -11.56
CA VAL A 131 10.32 -0.27 -10.37
C VAL A 131 11.76 -0.22 -9.87
N HIS A 132 12.28 0.98 -9.63
CA HIS A 132 13.66 1.19 -9.19
C HIS A 132 13.74 2.15 -8.01
N GLU A 133 14.69 1.88 -7.11
CA GLU A 133 15.05 2.75 -6.00
C GLU A 133 16.31 3.53 -6.36
N PHE A 134 16.33 4.82 -6.06
CA PHE A 134 17.53 5.63 -6.16
C PHE A 134 18.23 5.73 -4.80
N HIS A 135 19.44 5.17 -4.69
CA HIS A 135 20.26 5.18 -3.48
C HIS A 135 21.37 6.25 -3.62
N PHE A 136 21.57 7.06 -2.58
CA PHE A 136 22.65 8.05 -2.48
C PHE A 136 23.87 7.48 -1.74
#